data_AF-B6FXF5-F1
#
_entry.id   AF-B6FXF5-F1
#
_cell.length_a   1.000
_cell.length_b   1.000
_cell.length_c   1.000
_cell.angle_alpha   90.00
_cell.angle_beta   90.00
_cell.angle_gamma   90.00
#
_symmetry.space_group_name_H-M   'P 1'
#
loop_
_entity.id
_entity.type
_entity.pdbx_description
1 polymer ?
#
loop_
_entity_poly.entity_id
_entity_poly.type
_entity_poly.pdbx_seq_one_letter_code
_entity_poly.pdbx_strand_id
1 'polypeptide(L)'
;MKLMYDEEILYKVMTDQVLPNVFKEIYSIPNHLILAVIQKINNVSFNQNCIISINNEGLLFGFMSKLKVDKATDYHFFKFKDMQGIALKNGIFGMKIIIQFKSGTRYQLYASKKSNNNLPNQTENLGYIISVLAAKNLNDMSSKKYSGIKWENRKSSFAYVSTLILALLIPICFINRIKSTLLFTVIVVAVWIVHFILFSALATSSEKRKNKKFTEEYNKIIEKYNESKDDYQLYCDLKSILNHPRTKDAKNAYYLSLSTAASNIGYFNESLDYLDMVEYLEGDILNKAVNQQREDIKTRRYNQNN
;
A
#
# COMPACT_ATOMS: atom_id res chain seq x y z
N MET A 1 15.34 9.31 -20.46
CA MET A 1 14.49 9.02 -21.63
C MET A 1 13.04 9.24 -21.23
N LYS A 2 12.27 10.07 -21.95
CA LYS A 2 10.85 10.30 -21.64
C LYS A 2 10.06 9.11 -22.20
N LEU A 3 9.47 8.30 -21.33
CA LEU A 3 8.62 7.18 -21.76
C LEU A 3 7.43 7.76 -22.52
N MET A 4 7.23 7.32 -23.77
CA MET A 4 6.08 7.68 -24.59
C MET A 4 5.10 6.51 -24.56
N TYR A 5 3.94 6.74 -23.94
CA TYR A 5 2.87 5.76 -23.91
C TYR A 5 1.96 5.95 -25.12
N ASP A 6 1.52 4.84 -25.70
CA ASP A 6 0.51 4.78 -26.76
C ASP A 6 -0.70 4.01 -26.23
N GLU A 7 -1.90 4.43 -26.59
CA GLU A 7 -3.16 3.80 -26.27
C GLU A 7 -3.18 2.30 -26.62
N GLU A 8 -2.61 1.89 -27.77
CA GLU A 8 -2.51 0.47 -28.15
C GLU A 8 -1.66 -0.32 -27.14
N ILE A 9 -0.53 0.26 -26.70
CA ILE A 9 0.34 -0.33 -25.68
C ILE A 9 -0.39 -0.41 -24.34
N LEU A 10 -1.13 0.64 -23.96
CA LEU A 10 -1.89 0.65 -22.72
C LEU A 10 -2.98 -0.44 -22.72
N TYR A 11 -3.73 -0.58 -23.82
CA TYR A 11 -4.71 -1.64 -23.99
C TYR A 11 -4.06 -3.02 -23.89
N LYS A 12 -2.93 -3.24 -24.59
CA LYS A 12 -2.23 -4.51 -24.55
C LYS A 12 -1.74 -4.85 -23.15
N VAL A 13 -1.14 -3.89 -22.43
CA VAL A 13 -0.72 -4.10 -21.03
C VAL A 13 -1.91 -4.45 -20.14
N MET A 14 -3.03 -3.75 -20.30
CA MET A 14 -4.24 -4.05 -19.52
C MET A 14 -4.80 -5.44 -19.82
N THR A 15 -4.86 -5.85 -21.08
CA THR A 15 -5.45 -7.13 -21.50
C THR A 15 -4.54 -8.32 -21.24
N ASP A 16 -3.23 -8.17 -21.46
CA ASP A 16 -2.29 -9.29 -21.40
C ASP A 16 -1.69 -9.48 -20.00
N GLN A 17 -1.57 -8.40 -19.20
CA GLN A 17 -0.86 -8.44 -17.91
C GLN A 17 -1.75 -8.15 -16.71
N VAL A 18 -2.73 -7.25 -16.84
CA VAL A 18 -3.55 -6.84 -15.69
C VAL A 18 -4.80 -7.70 -15.57
N LEU A 19 -5.64 -7.74 -16.61
CA LEU A 19 -6.93 -8.42 -16.61
C LEU A 19 -6.86 -9.93 -16.28
N PRO A 20 -5.90 -10.73 -16.80
CA PRO A 20 -5.84 -12.16 -16.50
C PRO A 20 -5.69 -12.44 -15.01
N ASN A 21 -5.06 -11.53 -14.28
CA ASN A 21 -4.81 -11.67 -12.85
C ASN A 21 -5.93 -11.07 -11.98
N VAL A 22 -6.89 -10.35 -12.57
CA VAL A 22 -8.07 -9.74 -11.89
C VAL A 22 -9.39 -10.39 -12.33
N PHE A 23 -9.35 -11.37 -13.25
CA PHE A 23 -10.52 -11.94 -13.93
C PHE A 23 -11.58 -12.55 -13.00
N LYS A 24 -11.24 -12.86 -11.74
CA LYS A 24 -12.21 -13.31 -10.72
C LYS A 24 -13.12 -12.20 -10.20
N GLU A 25 -12.77 -10.93 -10.45
CA GLU A 25 -13.45 -9.75 -9.90
C GLU A 25 -14.03 -8.83 -10.99
N ILE A 26 -13.72 -9.06 -12.27
CA ILE A 26 -14.15 -8.20 -13.39
C ILE A 26 -14.52 -9.07 -14.60
N TYR A 27 -15.78 -8.97 -15.06
CA TYR A 27 -16.31 -9.77 -16.16
C TYR A 27 -16.18 -9.15 -17.57
N SER A 28 -15.60 -7.96 -17.71
CA SER A 28 -15.45 -7.32 -19.03
C SER A 28 -14.22 -6.43 -19.14
N ILE A 29 -13.67 -6.40 -20.36
CA ILE A 29 -12.59 -5.49 -20.74
C ILE A 29 -13.13 -4.05 -20.66
N PRO A 30 -12.43 -3.13 -20.00
CA PRO A 30 -12.89 -1.75 -19.91
C PRO A 30 -12.72 -1.04 -21.25
N ASN A 31 -13.83 -0.57 -21.83
CA ASN A 31 -13.82 0.20 -23.08
C ASN A 31 -13.25 1.62 -22.92
N HIS A 32 -13.03 2.09 -21.69
CA HIS A 32 -12.54 3.44 -21.41
C HIS A 32 -11.29 3.37 -20.52
N LEU A 33 -10.14 3.57 -21.15
CA LEU A 33 -8.84 3.64 -20.49
C LEU A 33 -8.31 5.07 -20.52
N ILE A 34 -7.73 5.50 -19.41
CA ILE A 34 -6.97 6.75 -19.35
C ILE A 34 -5.58 6.49 -18.80
N LEU A 35 -4.62 7.28 -19.27
CA LEU A 35 -3.35 7.44 -18.57
C LEU A 35 -3.49 8.52 -17.51
N ALA A 36 -3.07 8.21 -16.30
CA ALA A 36 -2.99 9.13 -15.19
C ALA A 36 -1.65 9.00 -14.46
N VAL A 37 -1.36 9.98 -13.62
CA VAL A 37 -0.20 9.98 -12.74
C VAL A 37 -0.72 10.03 -11.32
N ILE A 38 -0.44 9.00 -10.54
CA ILE A 38 -0.57 9.10 -9.09
C ILE A 38 0.50 10.11 -8.66
N GLN A 39 0.08 11.16 -7.96
CA GLN A 39 0.95 12.22 -7.46
C GLN A 39 1.24 12.05 -5.97
N LYS A 40 0.25 11.58 -5.20
CA LYS A 40 0.38 11.38 -3.76
C LYS A 40 -0.41 10.18 -3.28
N ILE A 41 0.15 9.51 -2.27
CA ILE A 41 -0.55 8.54 -1.42
C ILE A 41 -0.40 9.03 0.02
N ASN A 42 -1.51 9.21 0.73
CA ASN A 42 -1.51 9.69 2.13
C ASN A 42 -0.74 11.02 2.35
N ASN A 43 -0.83 11.94 1.38
CA ASN A 43 -0.04 13.18 1.26
C ASN A 43 1.47 13.03 1.05
N VAL A 44 1.99 11.81 0.97
CA VAL A 44 3.38 11.55 0.59
C VAL A 44 3.48 11.60 -0.93
N SER A 45 4.46 12.34 -1.45
CA SER A 45 4.71 12.40 -2.89
C SER A 45 5.03 11.00 -3.42
N PHE A 46 4.26 10.57 -4.41
CA PHE A 46 4.36 9.26 -5.02
C PHE A 46 4.09 9.49 -6.50
N ASN A 47 5.14 9.55 -7.32
CA ASN A 47 5.04 9.88 -8.74
C ASN A 47 5.16 8.60 -9.56
N GLN A 48 4.03 8.08 -10.03
CA GLN A 48 3.95 6.86 -10.83
C GLN A 48 2.82 6.96 -11.85
N ASN A 49 3.11 6.58 -13.09
CA ASN A 49 2.10 6.47 -14.14
C ASN A 49 1.21 5.26 -13.86
N CYS A 50 -0.09 5.42 -14.05
CA CYS A 50 -1.05 4.34 -13.97
C CYS A 50 -2.05 4.42 -15.12
N ILE A 51 -2.46 3.26 -15.60
CA ILE A 51 -3.64 3.13 -16.44
C ILE A 51 -4.83 2.99 -15.50
N ILE A 52 -5.87 3.77 -15.76
CA ILE A 52 -7.12 3.69 -15.01
C ILE A 52 -8.22 3.27 -15.94
N SER A 53 -8.96 2.28 -15.47
CA SER A 53 -10.21 1.82 -16.01
C SER A 53 -11.30 1.96 -14.95
N ILE A 54 -12.55 2.06 -15.40
CA ILE A 54 -13.73 2.02 -14.54
C ILE A 54 -14.71 0.95 -15.02
N ASN A 55 -15.41 0.34 -14.07
CA ASN A 55 -16.62 -0.45 -14.33
C ASN A 55 -17.71 -0.07 -13.31
N ASN A 56 -18.80 -0.84 -13.25
CA ASN A 56 -19.91 -0.54 -12.33
C ASN A 56 -19.55 -0.76 -10.86
N GLU A 57 -18.60 -1.63 -10.57
CA GLU A 57 -18.22 -2.06 -9.22
C GLU A 57 -17.05 -1.27 -8.63
N GLY A 58 -16.16 -0.74 -9.47
CA GLY A 58 -14.95 -0.08 -9.01
C GLY A 58 -14.07 0.50 -10.11
N LEU A 59 -12.84 0.81 -9.69
CA LEU A 59 -11.76 1.33 -10.51
C LEU A 59 -10.64 0.31 -10.58
N LEU A 60 -10.19 -0.01 -11.79
CA LEU A 60 -9.02 -0.85 -12.00
C LEU A 60 -7.80 0.01 -12.30
N PHE A 61 -6.76 -0.15 -11.50
CA PHE A 61 -5.49 0.55 -11.66
C PHE A 61 -4.43 -0.44 -12.14
N GLY A 62 -3.83 -0.19 -13.29
CA GLY A 62 -2.60 -0.85 -13.73
C GLY A 62 -1.41 0.09 -13.50
N PHE A 63 -0.51 -0.25 -12.58
CA PHE A 63 0.66 0.58 -12.27
C PHE A 63 1.75 0.34 -13.29
N MET A 64 2.21 1.38 -13.97
CA MET A 64 3.17 1.25 -15.06
C MET A 64 4.60 1.29 -14.54
N SER A 65 5.48 0.54 -15.21
CA SER A 65 6.92 0.59 -14.97
C SER A 65 7.49 1.97 -15.31
N LYS A 66 8.45 2.42 -14.50
CA LYS A 66 9.24 3.63 -14.76
C LYS A 66 10.37 3.40 -15.77
N LEU A 67 10.61 2.15 -16.14
CA LEU A 67 11.71 1.75 -17.03
C LEU A 67 11.22 1.27 -18.40
N LYS A 68 9.98 0.78 -18.49
CA LYS A 68 9.39 0.17 -19.69
C LYS A 68 7.95 0.64 -19.88
N VAL A 69 7.57 1.00 -21.11
CA VAL A 69 6.22 1.48 -21.45
C VAL A 69 5.18 0.36 -21.58
N ASP A 70 5.64 -0.85 -21.84
CA ASP A 70 4.87 -2.04 -22.17
C ASP A 70 4.77 -3.03 -20.98
N LYS A 71 5.03 -2.55 -19.76
CA LYS A 71 5.04 -3.40 -18.56
C LYS A 71 4.30 -2.76 -17.39
N ALA A 72 3.35 -3.52 -16.84
CA ALA A 72 2.77 -3.24 -15.53
C ALA A 72 3.68 -3.80 -14.43
N THR A 73 3.83 -3.06 -13.33
CA THR A 73 4.57 -3.50 -12.13
C THR A 73 3.67 -4.08 -11.06
N ASP A 74 2.42 -3.63 -11.03
CA ASP A 74 1.42 -4.00 -10.03
C ASP A 74 0.04 -3.63 -10.59
N TYR A 75 -1.02 -4.15 -9.98
CA TYR A 75 -2.38 -3.78 -10.30
C TYR A 75 -3.29 -3.86 -9.07
N HIS A 76 -4.29 -2.98 -9.00
CA HIS A 76 -5.27 -3.00 -7.93
C HIS A 76 -6.66 -2.69 -8.45
N PHE A 77 -7.63 -3.51 -8.03
CA PHE A 77 -9.04 -3.21 -8.23
C PHE A 77 -9.64 -2.60 -6.96
N PHE A 78 -10.07 -1.35 -7.05
CA PHE A 78 -10.66 -0.60 -5.96
C PHE A 78 -12.18 -0.57 -6.10
N LYS A 79 -12.88 -1.33 -5.27
CA LYS A 79 -14.36 -1.35 -5.27
C LYS A 79 -14.89 -0.05 -4.69
N PHE A 80 -15.98 0.47 -5.26
CA PHE A 80 -16.64 1.69 -4.75
C PHE A 80 -17.10 1.54 -3.31
N LYS A 81 -17.47 0.32 -2.90
CA LYS A 81 -17.88 0.02 -1.51
C LYS A 81 -16.79 0.32 -0.48
N ASP A 82 -15.52 0.29 -0.88
CA ASP A 82 -14.37 0.53 0.00
C ASP A 82 -13.96 2.01 0.02
N MET A 83 -14.50 2.78 -0.92
CA MET A 83 -14.32 4.23 -1.01
C MET A 83 -15.27 4.93 -0.03
N GLN A 84 -14.77 6.01 0.56
CA GLN A 84 -15.49 6.90 1.47
C GLN A 84 -15.88 8.19 0.75
N GLY A 85 -14.95 8.75 -0.03
CA GLY A 85 -15.20 9.99 -0.75
C GLY A 85 -14.32 10.14 -1.99
N ILE A 86 -14.85 10.83 -2.98
CA ILE A 86 -14.21 11.18 -4.23
C ILE A 86 -14.33 12.70 -4.40
N ALA A 87 -13.20 13.39 -4.61
CA ALA A 87 -13.19 14.80 -4.93
C ALA A 87 -12.52 15.02 -6.29
N LEU A 88 -13.29 15.62 -7.20
CA LEU A 88 -12.85 15.98 -8.55
C LEU A 88 -12.53 17.48 -8.57
N LYS A 89 -11.28 17.81 -8.92
CA LYS A 89 -10.80 19.20 -8.95
C LYS A 89 -10.31 19.55 -10.34
N ASN A 90 -11.05 20.45 -10.97
CA ASN A 90 -10.78 20.89 -12.32
C ASN A 90 -9.54 21.81 -12.36
N GLY A 91 -8.50 21.43 -13.09
CA GLY A 91 -7.34 22.27 -13.36
C GLY A 91 -7.32 22.74 -14.82
N ILE A 92 -6.45 23.71 -15.11
CA ILE A 92 -6.28 24.28 -16.46
C ILE A 92 -5.83 23.20 -17.45
N PHE A 93 -4.80 22.42 -17.10
CA PHE A 93 -4.21 21.42 -18.01
C PHE A 93 -4.66 19.97 -17.77
N GLY A 94 -5.41 19.72 -16.70
CA GLY A 94 -5.78 18.37 -16.31
C GLY A 94 -6.83 18.32 -15.21
N MET A 95 -7.27 17.11 -14.89
CA MET A 95 -8.18 16.81 -13.80
C MET A 95 -7.40 16.23 -12.63
N LYS A 96 -7.61 16.75 -11.43
CA LYS A 96 -7.13 16.13 -10.20
C LYS A 96 -8.25 15.30 -9.58
N ILE A 97 -8.03 14.01 -9.47
CA ILE A 97 -8.97 13.05 -8.87
C ILE A 97 -8.41 12.67 -7.50
N ILE A 98 -9.20 12.83 -6.45
CA ILE A 98 -8.81 12.46 -5.08
C ILE A 98 -9.76 11.39 -4.59
N ILE A 99 -9.24 10.26 -4.15
CA ILE A 99 -10.02 9.14 -3.65
C ILE A 99 -9.62 8.89 -2.20
N GLN A 100 -10.60 8.97 -1.30
CA GLN A 100 -10.47 8.64 0.12
C GLN A 100 -11.13 7.29 0.38
N PHE A 101 -10.37 6.36 0.96
CA PHE A 101 -10.87 5.03 1.33
C PHE A 101 -11.27 4.98 2.81
N LYS A 102 -12.18 4.05 3.14
CA LYS A 102 -12.62 3.75 4.51
C LYS A 102 -11.48 3.23 5.40
N SER A 103 -10.46 2.63 4.80
CA SER A 103 -9.22 2.23 5.47
C SER A 103 -8.42 3.42 6.02
N GLY A 104 -8.65 4.62 5.49
CA GLY A 104 -7.86 5.83 5.76
C GLY A 104 -6.87 6.16 4.65
N THR A 105 -6.63 5.24 3.71
CA THR A 105 -5.76 5.51 2.55
C THR A 105 -6.37 6.57 1.64
N ARG A 106 -5.53 7.48 1.14
CA ARG A 106 -5.93 8.55 0.24
C ARG A 106 -5.02 8.62 -0.97
N TYR A 107 -5.60 8.47 -2.16
CA TYR A 107 -4.91 8.64 -3.42
C TYR A 107 -5.21 10.02 -4.02
N GLN A 108 -4.19 10.64 -4.59
CA GLN A 108 -4.34 11.85 -5.42
C GLN A 108 -3.73 11.56 -6.79
N LEU A 109 -4.58 11.62 -7.80
CA LEU A 109 -4.23 11.35 -9.19
C LEU A 109 -4.37 12.61 -10.02
N TYR A 110 -3.62 12.67 -11.10
CA TYR A 110 -3.69 13.71 -12.10
C TYR A 110 -3.79 13.08 -13.49
N ALA A 111 -4.84 13.44 -14.22
CA ALA A 111 -5.05 13.01 -15.60
C ALA A 111 -5.02 14.21 -16.54
N SER A 112 -4.31 14.09 -17.66
CA SER A 112 -4.33 15.10 -18.72
C SER A 112 -5.71 15.18 -19.35
N LYS A 113 -6.19 16.39 -19.64
CA LYS A 113 -7.40 16.63 -20.44
C LYS A 113 -7.14 16.75 -21.94
N LYS A 114 -5.87 16.72 -22.34
CA LYS A 114 -5.50 16.77 -23.76
C LYS A 114 -5.27 15.38 -24.27
N SER A 115 -6.01 15.03 -25.31
CA SER A 115 -5.63 13.99 -26.26
C SER A 115 -4.39 14.42 -27.04
N ASN A 116 -3.62 13.45 -27.48
CA ASN A 116 -2.49 13.64 -28.40
C ASN A 116 -2.43 12.44 -29.36
N ASN A 117 -1.50 12.46 -30.32
CA ASN A 117 -1.40 11.40 -31.33
C ASN A 117 -1.24 10.00 -30.73
N ASN A 118 -0.63 9.88 -29.55
CA ASN A 118 -0.43 8.60 -28.89
C ASN A 118 -1.58 8.23 -27.94
N LEU A 119 -2.40 9.20 -27.51
CA LEU A 119 -3.54 8.99 -26.61
C LEU A 119 -4.76 9.72 -27.18
N PRO A 120 -5.28 9.32 -28.35
CA PRO A 120 -6.35 10.02 -29.05
C PRO A 120 -7.64 10.08 -28.22
N ASN A 121 -7.98 9.03 -27.47
CA ASN A 121 -9.26 8.97 -26.74
C ASN A 121 -9.15 9.44 -25.27
N GLN A 122 -8.00 9.97 -24.85
CA GLN A 122 -7.76 10.41 -23.46
C GLN A 122 -8.84 11.37 -22.94
N THR A 123 -9.23 12.35 -23.75
CA THR A 123 -10.21 13.38 -23.34
C THR A 123 -11.60 12.78 -23.15
N GLU A 124 -12.04 11.95 -24.09
CA GLU A 124 -13.34 11.29 -24.08
C GLU A 124 -13.43 10.28 -22.93
N ASN A 125 -12.44 9.40 -22.81
CA ASN A 125 -12.37 8.40 -21.75
C ASN A 125 -12.29 9.04 -20.36
N LEU A 126 -11.57 10.15 -20.21
CA LEU A 126 -11.54 10.91 -18.96
C LEU A 126 -12.90 11.53 -18.65
N GLY A 127 -13.60 12.06 -19.66
CA GLY A 127 -14.96 12.58 -19.52
C GLY A 127 -15.94 11.52 -19.01
N TYR A 128 -15.88 10.31 -19.59
CA TYR A 128 -16.67 9.16 -19.14
C TYR A 128 -16.34 8.75 -17.70
N ILE A 129 -15.05 8.59 -17.36
CA ILE A 129 -14.67 8.22 -15.99
C ILE A 129 -15.14 9.28 -14.99
N ILE A 130 -15.01 10.57 -15.30
CA ILE A 130 -15.50 11.65 -14.45
C ILE A 130 -17.01 11.56 -14.23
N SER A 131 -17.79 11.29 -15.28
CA SER A 131 -19.26 11.22 -15.17
C SER A 131 -19.69 10.06 -14.29
N VAL A 132 -19.08 8.88 -14.44
CA VAL A 132 -19.36 7.71 -13.60
C VAL A 132 -18.94 7.98 -12.15
N LEU A 133 -17.76 8.57 -11.91
CA LEU A 133 -17.31 8.91 -10.55
C LEU A 133 -18.23 9.91 -9.85
N ALA A 134 -18.70 10.93 -10.58
CA ALA A 134 -19.65 11.90 -10.06
C ALA A 134 -21.00 11.25 -9.71
N ALA A 135 -21.48 10.32 -10.55
CA ALA A 135 -22.73 9.61 -10.34
C ALA A 135 -22.74 8.71 -9.09
N LYS A 136 -21.57 8.28 -8.58
CA LYS A 136 -21.49 7.48 -7.34
C LYS A 136 -21.83 8.26 -6.06
N ASN A 137 -21.86 9.59 -6.13
CA ASN A 137 -22.26 10.47 -5.01
C ASN A 137 -21.46 10.23 -3.70
N LEU A 138 -20.19 9.84 -3.82
CA LEU A 138 -19.29 9.61 -2.70
C LEU A 138 -18.64 10.93 -2.28
N ASN A 139 -19.25 11.68 -1.37
CA ASN A 139 -18.80 13.05 -1.05
C ASN A 139 -18.02 13.17 0.28
N ASP A 140 -17.94 12.10 1.08
CA ASP A 140 -17.29 12.17 2.40
C ASP A 140 -15.77 12.07 2.32
N MET A 141 -15.11 13.22 2.31
CA MET A 141 -13.65 13.33 2.32
C MET A 141 -13.04 13.33 3.73
N SER A 142 -13.85 13.15 4.78
CA SER A 142 -13.45 13.33 6.17
C SER A 142 -13.19 12.00 6.89
N SER A 143 -11.96 11.49 6.82
CA SER A 143 -11.58 10.25 7.49
C SER A 143 -10.76 10.51 8.76
N LYS A 144 -11.25 10.07 9.93
CA LYS A 144 -10.49 10.07 11.20
C LYS A 144 -9.22 9.22 11.11
N LYS A 145 -9.27 8.10 10.38
CA LYS A 145 -8.10 7.25 10.14
C LYS A 145 -7.05 7.99 9.30
N TYR A 146 -7.47 8.64 8.22
CA TYR A 146 -6.58 9.46 7.39
C TYR A 146 -5.98 10.64 8.16
N SER A 147 -6.75 11.33 9.01
CA SER A 147 -6.22 12.45 9.81
C SER A 147 -5.15 11.96 10.78
N GLY A 148 -5.33 10.78 11.38
CA GLY A 148 -4.31 10.09 12.17
C GLY A 148 -3.03 9.82 11.37
N ILE A 149 -3.15 9.19 10.19
CA ILE A 149 -2.00 8.91 9.29
C ILE A 149 -1.29 10.21 8.89
N LYS A 150 -2.04 11.25 8.51
CA LYS A 150 -1.51 12.57 8.16
C LYS A 150 -0.72 13.19 9.31
N TRP A 151 -1.19 13.04 10.54
CA TRP A 151 -0.52 13.55 11.73
C TRP A 151 0.77 12.79 12.04
N GLU A 152 0.77 11.46 11.91
CA GLU A 152 1.97 10.64 12.05
C GLU A 152 3.04 10.99 11.02
N ASN A 153 2.65 11.13 9.74
CA ASN A 153 3.55 11.55 8.67
C ASN A 153 4.16 12.93 8.94
N ARG A 154 3.38 13.87 9.48
CA ARG A 154 3.87 15.19 9.89
C ARG A 154 4.89 15.11 11.02
N LYS A 155 4.64 14.28 12.05
CA LYS A 155 5.58 14.08 13.16
C LYS A 155 6.90 13.48 12.68
N SER A 156 6.84 12.44 11.85
CA SER A 156 8.03 11.82 11.27
C SER A 156 8.81 12.80 10.39
N SER A 157 8.11 13.56 9.53
CA SER A 157 8.73 14.59 8.69
C SER A 157 9.39 15.69 9.53
N PHE A 158 8.73 16.15 10.59
CA PHE A 158 9.29 17.14 11.50
C PHE A 158 10.55 16.62 12.21
N ALA A 159 10.51 15.39 12.72
CA ALA A 159 11.67 14.76 13.36
C ALA A 159 12.85 14.57 12.40
N TYR A 160 12.58 14.19 11.14
CA TYR A 160 13.60 14.09 10.11
C TYR A 160 14.23 15.45 9.82
N VAL A 161 13.40 16.47 9.54
CA VAL A 161 13.89 17.81 9.17
C VAL A 161 14.65 18.45 10.34
N SER A 162 14.17 18.31 11.58
CA SER A 162 14.86 18.88 12.74
C SER A 162 16.21 18.23 12.99
N THR A 163 16.30 16.90 12.90
CA THR A 163 17.57 16.17 13.05
C THR A 163 18.53 16.43 11.89
N LEU A 164 18.03 16.66 10.68
CA LEU A 164 18.83 17.04 9.51
C LEU A 164 19.42 18.45 9.67
N ILE A 165 18.61 19.42 10.09
CA ILE A 165 19.07 20.78 10.38
C ILE A 165 20.15 20.76 11.46
N LEU A 166 19.95 19.98 12.53
CA LEU A 166 20.95 19.87 13.59
C LEU A 166 22.27 19.25 13.07
N ALA A 167 22.19 18.21 12.24
CA ALA A 167 23.36 17.58 11.62
C ALA A 167 24.13 18.54 10.71
N LEU A 168 23.46 19.49 10.06
CA LEU A 168 24.08 20.54 9.26
C LEU A 168 24.71 21.65 10.12
N LEU A 169 24.07 22.03 11.22
CA LEU A 169 24.55 23.10 12.11
C LEU A 169 25.78 22.70 12.93
N ILE A 170 25.88 21.43 13.34
CA ILE A 170 27.01 20.96 14.17
C ILE A 170 28.36 21.25 13.49
N PRO A 171 28.64 20.83 12.24
CA PRO A 171 29.89 21.16 11.56
C PRO A 171 30.18 22.66 11.44
N ILE A 172 29.15 23.48 11.20
CA ILE A 172 29.29 24.94 11.07
C ILE A 172 29.84 25.54 12.38
N CYS A 173 29.39 25.04 13.54
CA CYS A 173 29.89 25.49 14.84
C CYS A 173 31.38 25.17 15.08
N PHE A 174 31.94 24.17 14.38
CA PHE A 174 33.33 23.73 14.54
C PHE A 174 34.28 24.21 13.44
N ILE A 175 33.77 24.83 12.37
CA ILE A 175 34.54 25.18 11.17
C ILE A 175 35.72 26.12 11.45
N ASN A 176 35.56 27.05 12.41
CA ASN A 176 36.61 27.99 12.81
C ASN A 176 37.43 27.53 14.03
N ARG A 177 37.04 26.42 14.66
CA ARG A 177 37.69 25.89 15.87
C ARG A 177 38.69 24.79 15.57
N ILE A 178 38.53 24.11 14.43
CA ILE A 178 39.33 22.95 14.06
C ILE A 178 40.21 23.31 12.86
N LYS A 179 41.52 23.42 13.10
CA LYS A 179 42.49 23.75 12.05
C LYS A 179 42.85 22.56 11.15
N SER A 180 42.67 21.33 11.63
CA SER A 180 42.96 20.11 10.86
C SER A 180 41.78 19.74 9.96
N THR A 181 41.97 19.82 8.65
CA THR A 181 40.97 19.45 7.63
C THR A 181 40.55 17.98 7.74
N LEU A 182 41.49 17.09 8.05
CA LEU A 182 41.21 15.66 8.23
C LEU A 182 40.31 15.43 9.45
N LEU A 183 40.62 16.08 10.57
CA LEU A 183 39.82 15.95 11.79
C LEU A 183 38.42 16.55 11.62
N PHE A 184 38.30 17.68 10.92
CA PHE A 184 37.01 18.27 10.56
C PHE A 184 36.16 17.33 9.69
N THR A 185 36.77 16.70 8.68
CA THR A 185 36.09 15.76 7.78
C THR A 185 35.57 14.54 8.54
N VAL A 186 36.37 13.97 9.45
CA VAL A 186 35.95 12.84 10.30
C VAL A 186 34.74 13.22 11.17
N ILE A 187 34.72 14.43 11.74
CA ILE A 187 33.58 14.90 12.54
C ILE A 187 32.31 15.05 11.70
N VAL A 188 32.43 15.62 10.49
CA VAL A 188 31.28 15.74 9.56
C VAL A 188 30.71 14.36 9.27
N VAL A 189 31.55 13.41 8.86
CA VAL A 189 31.13 12.03 8.56
C VAL A 189 30.49 11.37 9.79
N ALA A 190 31.09 11.52 10.97
CA ALA A 190 30.55 10.96 12.21
C ALA A 190 29.16 11.52 12.56
N VAL A 191 28.94 12.83 12.39
CA VAL A 191 27.64 13.47 12.63
C VAL A 191 26.56 12.92 11.68
N TRP A 192 26.91 12.71 10.41
CA TRP A 192 25.99 12.13 9.42
C TRP A 192 25.66 10.66 9.74
N ILE A 193 26.65 9.87 10.16
CA ILE A 193 26.43 8.48 10.60
C ILE A 193 25.50 8.45 11.82
N VAL A 194 25.74 9.30 12.82
CA VAL A 194 24.89 9.39 14.02
C VAL A 194 23.47 9.78 13.64
N HIS A 195 23.28 10.79 12.77
CA HIS A 195 21.96 11.17 12.26
C HIS A 195 21.23 9.99 11.62
N PHE A 196 21.92 9.25 10.73
CA PHE A 196 21.35 8.10 10.04
C PHE A 196 20.91 6.99 11.01
N ILE A 197 21.76 6.66 11.99
CA ILE A 197 21.46 5.65 13.01
C ILE A 197 20.27 6.09 13.88
N LEU A 198 20.27 7.35 14.34
CA LEU A 198 19.23 7.87 15.23
C LEU A 198 17.87 7.93 14.52
N PHE A 199 17.84 8.36 13.26
CA PHE A 199 16.62 8.39 12.45
C PHE A 199 16.09 6.98 12.18
N SER A 200 16.97 6.05 11.80
CA SER A 200 16.59 4.64 11.57
C SER A 200 16.07 3.96 12.85
N ALA A 201 16.69 4.24 14.00
CA ALA A 201 16.23 3.77 15.31
C ALA A 201 14.87 4.38 15.72
N LEU A 202 14.62 5.66 15.40
CA LEU A 202 13.33 6.30 15.65
C LEU A 202 12.22 5.73 14.77
N ALA A 203 12.50 5.45 13.50
CA ALA A 203 11.55 4.81 12.60
C ALA A 203 11.15 3.41 13.10
N THR A 204 12.13 2.56 13.39
CA THR A 204 11.90 1.19 13.89
C THR A 204 11.29 1.15 15.29
N SER A 205 11.69 2.04 16.19
CA SER A 205 11.10 2.11 17.54
C SER A 205 9.67 2.65 17.52
N SER A 206 9.31 3.52 16.58
CA SER A 206 7.93 3.96 16.39
C SER A 206 7.03 2.79 16.02
N GLU A 207 7.47 1.94 15.09
CA GLU A 207 6.73 0.74 14.69
C GLU A 207 6.59 -0.26 15.85
N LYS A 208 7.68 -0.53 16.58
CA LYS A 208 7.63 -1.39 17.78
C LYS A 208 6.69 -0.84 18.86
N ARG A 209 6.68 0.47 19.09
CA ARG A 209 5.77 1.09 20.08
C ARG A 209 4.31 0.98 19.65
N LYS A 210 3.99 1.07 18.36
CA LYS A 210 2.60 0.96 17.86
C LYS A 210 1.98 -0.41 18.16
N ASN A 211 2.78 -1.48 18.20
CA ASN A 211 2.31 -2.84 18.45
C ASN A 211 2.76 -3.44 19.79
N LYS A 212 3.44 -2.68 20.68
CA LYS A 212 4.06 -3.26 21.88
C LYS A 212 3.11 -4.17 22.67
N LYS A 213 1.90 -3.69 22.97
CA LYS A 213 0.89 -4.45 23.71
C LYS A 213 0.38 -5.68 22.93
N PHE A 214 0.15 -5.53 21.62
CA PHE A 214 -0.19 -6.66 20.74
C PHE A 214 0.90 -7.72 20.79
N THR A 215 2.16 -7.33 20.61
CA THR A 215 3.31 -8.25 20.59
C THR A 215 3.50 -8.95 21.92
N GLU A 216 3.29 -8.26 23.04
CA GLU A 216 3.33 -8.87 24.39
C GLU A 216 2.23 -9.94 24.57
N GLU A 217 0.99 -9.68 24.15
CA GLU A 217 -0.10 -10.66 24.21
C GLU A 217 0.13 -11.83 23.25
N TYR A 218 0.43 -11.51 21.99
CA TYR A 218 0.67 -12.48 20.94
C TYR A 218 1.82 -13.44 21.30
N ASN A 219 2.95 -12.92 21.79
CA ASN A 219 4.10 -13.77 22.14
C ASN A 219 3.76 -14.72 23.30
N LYS A 220 2.99 -14.29 24.31
CA LYS A 220 2.55 -15.17 25.39
C LYS A 220 1.68 -16.32 24.87
N ILE A 221 0.82 -16.04 23.90
CA ILE A 221 -0.04 -17.06 23.27
C ILE A 221 0.82 -18.07 22.50
N ILE A 222 1.79 -17.60 21.71
CA ILE A 222 2.69 -18.47 20.95
C ILE A 222 3.60 -19.30 21.88
N GLU A 223 4.08 -18.73 22.97
CA GLU A 223 4.86 -19.43 24.00
C GLU A 223 4.05 -20.56 24.62
N LYS A 224 2.81 -20.28 25.06
CA LYS A 224 1.87 -21.27 25.58
C LYS A 224 1.59 -22.39 24.55
N TYR A 225 1.38 -22.03 23.29
CA TYR A 225 1.18 -23.02 22.22
C TYR A 225 2.43 -23.87 21.96
N ASN A 226 3.63 -23.30 22.10
CA ASN A 226 4.86 -24.07 21.92
C ASN A 226 5.02 -25.18 22.97
N GLU A 227 4.44 -25.00 24.15
CA GLU A 227 4.38 -26.01 25.21
C GLU A 227 3.24 -27.00 25.00
N SER A 228 2.03 -26.52 24.69
CA SER A 228 0.83 -27.37 24.62
C SER A 228 0.64 -28.10 23.29
N LYS A 229 1.09 -27.48 22.19
CA LYS A 229 0.80 -27.88 20.80
C LYS A 229 -0.70 -28.05 20.49
N ASP A 230 -1.56 -27.35 21.23
CA ASP A 230 -3.01 -27.40 21.04
C ASP A 230 -3.49 -26.30 20.07
N ASP A 231 -3.83 -26.71 18.85
CA ASP A 231 -4.28 -25.80 17.78
C ASP A 231 -5.64 -25.15 18.07
N TYR A 232 -6.54 -25.83 18.79
CA TYR A 232 -7.85 -25.28 19.15
C TYR A 232 -7.70 -24.19 20.21
N GLN A 233 -6.87 -24.43 21.23
CA GLN A 233 -6.57 -23.43 22.23
C GLN A 233 -5.81 -22.23 21.62
N LEU A 234 -4.86 -22.48 20.71
CA LEU A 234 -4.19 -21.42 19.97
C LEU A 234 -5.19 -20.56 19.20
N TYR A 235 -6.13 -21.17 18.48
CA TYR A 235 -7.17 -20.45 17.73
C TYR A 235 -8.03 -19.56 18.64
N CYS A 236 -8.51 -20.10 19.76
CA CYS A 236 -9.30 -19.36 20.74
C CYS A 236 -8.50 -18.19 21.34
N ASP A 237 -7.27 -18.45 21.76
CA ASP A 237 -6.41 -17.45 22.40
C ASP A 237 -6.09 -16.31 21.42
N LEU A 238 -5.77 -16.61 20.15
CA LEU A 238 -5.52 -15.60 19.11
C LEU A 238 -6.74 -14.71 18.83
N LYS A 239 -7.96 -15.25 18.82
CA LYS A 239 -9.19 -14.47 18.67
C LYS A 239 -9.49 -13.60 19.89
N SER A 240 -9.00 -14.00 21.06
CA SER A 240 -9.20 -13.28 22.32
C SER A 240 -8.23 -12.10 22.55
N ILE A 241 -7.25 -11.89 21.66
CA ILE A 241 -6.31 -10.77 21.74
C ILE A 241 -7.07 -9.44 21.82
N LEU A 242 -6.81 -8.70 22.90
CA LEU A 242 -7.48 -7.43 23.20
C LEU A 242 -6.85 -6.28 22.41
N ASN A 243 -5.52 -6.31 22.28
CA ASN A 243 -4.78 -5.25 21.59
C ASN A 243 -4.48 -5.65 20.15
N HIS A 244 -5.34 -5.27 19.20
CA HIS A 244 -5.15 -5.61 17.79
C HIS A 244 -3.90 -4.97 17.13
N PRO A 245 -3.27 -5.65 16.16
CA PRO A 245 -2.09 -5.16 15.46
C PRO A 245 -2.40 -3.93 14.60
N ARG A 246 -1.47 -2.97 14.59
CA ARG A 246 -1.60 -1.68 13.90
C ARG A 246 -0.74 -1.55 12.65
N THR A 247 0.43 -2.19 12.61
CA THR A 247 1.30 -2.18 11.42
C THR A 247 0.96 -3.32 10.47
N LYS A 248 1.34 -3.16 9.20
CA LYS A 248 1.15 -4.15 8.14
C LYS A 248 1.75 -5.51 8.54
N ASP A 249 3.01 -5.52 8.95
CA ASP A 249 3.71 -6.77 9.27
C ASP A 249 3.10 -7.50 10.46
N ALA A 250 2.66 -6.78 11.49
CA ALA A 250 2.02 -7.38 12.65
C ALA A 250 0.61 -7.92 12.31
N LYS A 251 -0.13 -7.24 11.44
CA LYS A 251 -1.41 -7.75 10.92
C LYS A 251 -1.20 -9.02 10.10
N ASN A 252 -0.19 -9.03 9.23
CA ASN A 252 0.13 -10.19 8.41
C ASN A 252 0.51 -11.39 9.28
N ALA A 253 1.38 -11.21 10.28
CA ALA A 253 1.73 -12.25 11.23
C ALA A 253 0.48 -12.77 11.97
N TYR A 254 -0.38 -11.86 12.45
CA TYR A 254 -1.61 -12.23 13.15
C TYR A 254 -2.57 -13.06 12.29
N TYR A 255 -2.87 -12.60 11.07
CA TYR A 255 -3.81 -13.27 10.18
C TYR A 255 -3.26 -14.58 9.62
N LEU A 256 -1.94 -14.68 9.37
CA LEU A 256 -1.30 -15.94 9.02
C LEU A 256 -1.45 -16.97 10.15
N SER A 257 -1.19 -16.56 11.40
CA SER A 257 -1.35 -17.47 12.54
C SER A 257 -2.79 -17.89 12.79
N LEU A 258 -3.76 -16.98 12.63
CA LEU A 258 -5.18 -17.32 12.68
C LEU A 258 -5.58 -18.31 11.57
N SER A 259 -5.10 -18.07 10.34
CA SER A 259 -5.35 -18.96 9.21
C SER A 259 -4.80 -20.37 9.48
N THR A 260 -3.55 -20.46 9.93
CA THR A 260 -2.91 -21.74 10.27
C THR A 260 -3.69 -22.48 11.35
N ALA A 261 -3.96 -21.82 12.48
CA ALA A 261 -4.69 -22.44 13.59
C ALA A 261 -6.09 -22.91 13.17
N ALA A 262 -6.84 -22.06 12.45
CA ALA A 262 -8.17 -22.42 11.92
C ALA A 262 -8.12 -23.61 10.95
N SER A 263 -7.09 -23.68 10.09
CA SER A 263 -6.95 -24.79 9.15
C SER A 263 -6.64 -26.12 9.85
N ASN A 264 -5.84 -26.08 10.91
CA ASN A 264 -5.46 -27.29 11.65
C ASN A 264 -6.65 -27.93 12.36
N ILE A 265 -7.61 -27.12 12.82
CA ILE A 265 -8.84 -27.59 13.46
C ILE A 265 -10.01 -27.82 12.48
N GLY A 266 -9.77 -27.71 11.16
CA GLY A 266 -10.77 -27.99 10.13
C GLY A 266 -11.72 -26.83 9.78
N TYR A 267 -11.51 -25.62 10.31
CA TYR A 267 -12.27 -24.41 9.94
C TYR A 267 -11.73 -23.79 8.65
N PHE A 268 -11.82 -24.54 7.55
CA PHE A 268 -11.15 -24.19 6.30
C PHE A 268 -11.68 -22.91 5.64
N ASN A 269 -12.98 -22.62 5.73
CA ASN A 269 -13.53 -21.39 5.13
C ASN A 269 -13.05 -20.15 5.90
N GLU A 270 -13.13 -20.16 7.23
CA GLU A 270 -12.60 -19.07 8.06
C GLU A 270 -11.08 -18.91 7.86
N SER A 271 -10.35 -20.02 7.71
CA SER A 271 -8.92 -20.01 7.43
C SER A 271 -8.57 -19.27 6.13
N LEU A 272 -9.36 -19.48 5.07
CA LEU A 272 -9.21 -18.77 3.80
C LEU A 272 -9.56 -17.28 3.93
N ASP A 273 -10.62 -16.95 4.66
CA ASP A 273 -11.01 -15.56 4.93
C ASP A 273 -9.87 -14.79 5.64
N TYR A 274 -9.16 -15.43 6.58
CA TYR A 274 -7.99 -14.82 7.22
C TYR A 274 -6.83 -14.60 6.26
N LEU A 275 -6.57 -15.51 5.30
CA LEU A 275 -5.52 -15.29 4.28
C LEU A 275 -5.84 -14.10 3.37
N ASP A 276 -7.10 -13.85 3.08
CA ASP A 276 -7.53 -12.70 2.27
C ASP A 276 -7.30 -11.36 3.01
N MET A 277 -7.13 -11.40 4.33
CA MET A 277 -6.80 -10.22 5.16
C MET A 277 -5.29 -9.94 5.22
N VAL A 278 -4.43 -10.81 4.68
CA VAL A 278 -2.98 -10.60 4.62
C VAL A 278 -2.63 -9.65 3.48
N GLU A 279 -2.01 -8.52 3.80
CA GLU A 279 -1.63 -7.50 2.81
C GLU A 279 -0.19 -7.76 2.32
N TYR A 280 0.03 -8.13 1.06
CA TYR A 280 1.37 -8.30 0.47
C TYR A 280 1.47 -7.65 -0.91
N LEU A 281 2.70 -7.39 -1.36
CA LEU A 281 2.96 -6.91 -2.73
C LEU A 281 3.11 -8.11 -3.67
N GLU A 282 2.76 -7.92 -4.94
CA GLU A 282 2.91 -8.96 -5.95
C GLU A 282 4.40 -9.31 -6.16
N GLY A 283 4.74 -10.61 -6.16
CA GLY A 283 6.14 -11.08 -6.26
C GLY A 283 6.96 -11.12 -4.95
N ASP A 284 6.37 -10.71 -3.82
CA ASP A 284 6.98 -10.82 -2.49
C ASP A 284 7.14 -12.30 -2.06
N ILE A 285 8.16 -12.62 -1.25
CA ILE A 285 8.33 -13.94 -0.63
C ILE A 285 7.07 -14.31 0.18
N LEU A 286 6.46 -13.32 0.82
CA LEU A 286 5.21 -13.47 1.56
C LEU A 286 4.04 -13.92 0.66
N ASN A 287 3.96 -13.43 -0.58
CA ASN A 287 2.93 -13.79 -1.55
C ASN A 287 3.00 -15.29 -1.90
N LYS A 288 4.21 -15.81 -2.12
CA LYS A 288 4.41 -17.25 -2.38
C LYS A 288 3.96 -18.11 -1.20
N ALA A 289 4.33 -17.72 0.02
CA ALA A 289 3.95 -18.45 1.23
C ALA A 289 2.42 -18.47 1.43
N VAL A 290 1.75 -17.32 1.26
CA VAL A 290 0.29 -17.22 1.39
C VAL A 290 -0.42 -18.08 0.35
N ASN A 291 0.01 -18.04 -0.91
CA ASN A 291 -0.63 -18.84 -1.97
C ASN A 291 -0.39 -20.34 -1.77
N GLN A 292 0.81 -20.74 -1.33
CA GLN A 292 1.08 -22.13 -1.00
C GLN A 292 0.16 -22.63 0.12
N GLN A 293 0.03 -21.86 1.20
CA GLN A 293 -0.88 -22.19 2.30
C GLN A 293 -2.34 -22.26 1.82
N ARG A 294 -2.76 -21.34 0.94
CA ARG A 294 -4.12 -21.31 0.38
C ARG A 294 -4.45 -22.58 -0.41
N GLU A 295 -3.53 -23.06 -1.25
CA GLU A 295 -3.75 -24.28 -2.02
C GLU A 295 -3.72 -25.54 -1.14
N ASP A 296 -2.88 -25.58 -0.11
CA ASP A 296 -2.89 -26.65 0.89
C ASP A 296 -4.26 -26.73 1.62
N ILE A 297 -4.77 -25.60 2.10
CA ILE A 297 -6.08 -25.52 2.76
C ILE A 297 -7.20 -26.00 1.84
N LYS A 298 -7.21 -25.59 0.57
CA LYS A 298 -8.22 -26.03 -0.40
C LYS A 298 -8.16 -27.53 -0.65
N THR A 299 -6.95 -28.08 -0.73
CA THR A 299 -6.73 -29.52 -0.92
C THR A 299 -7.23 -30.31 0.29
N ARG A 300 -6.84 -29.89 1.50
CA ARG A 300 -7.31 -30.49 2.75
C ARG A 300 -8.84 -30.42 2.89
N ARG A 301 -9.45 -29.29 2.51
CA ARG A 301 -10.91 -29.13 2.49
C ARG A 301 -11.59 -30.07 1.50
N TYR A 302 -11.03 -30.23 0.31
CA TYR A 302 -11.57 -31.16 -0.69
C TYR A 302 -11.52 -32.61 -0.19
N ASN A 303 -10.43 -33.01 0.45
CA ASN A 303 -10.26 -34.37 0.98
C ASN A 303 -11.12 -34.66 2.23
N GLN A 304 -11.63 -33.64 2.92
CA GLN A 304 -12.56 -33.83 4.05
C GLN A 304 -14.01 -34.02 3.59
N ASN A 305 -14.36 -33.49 2.42
CA ASN A 305 -15.72 -33.48 1.87
C ASN A 305 -15.98 -34.63 0.88
N ASN A 306 -14.99 -35.48 0.61
CA ASN A 306 -15.10 -36.71 -0.17
C ASN A 306 -14.64 -37.89 0.69
#